data_AF-A0A1V5MPY7-F1
#
_entry.id   AF-A0A1V5MPY7-F1
#
_cell.length_a   1.000
_cell.length_b   1.000
_cell.length_c   1.000
_cell.angle_alpha   90.00
_cell.angle_beta   90.00
_cell.angle_gamma   90.00
#
_symmetry.space_group_name_H-M   'P 1'
#
loop_
_entity.id
_entity.type
_entity.pdbx_description
1 polymer ?
#
loop_
_entity_poly.entity_id
_entity_poly.type
_entity_poly.pdbx_seq_one_letter_code
_entity_poly.pdbx_strand_id
1 'polypeptide(L)'
;MPIIETQAGDVSAYIPTNVISITDGQIFLETNLFNSGIRPAINVGISVSRVGGSAQIKPMKKIAGTLKLDQAQYRELESFLKFGSDLDAATKAVLDKGARNVEILKQPQYTPMKVEHQIAIIFCGTKGLMQKVPVKSIIDFQEEFLHHLDLYHKELLEKLGKGTLTDEMMAELEKAAKDIIPKYEA
;
A
#
# COMPACT_ATOMS: atom_id res chain seq x y z
N MET A 1 0.19 19.31 -11.59
CA MET A 1 -0.87 18.85 -10.69
C MET A 1 -1.32 20.04 -9.86
N PRO A 2 -2.62 20.35 -9.78
CA PRO A 2 -3.13 21.41 -8.90
C PRO A 2 -2.94 21.02 -7.42
N ILE A 3 -2.64 22.00 -6.58
CA ILE A 3 -2.55 21.85 -5.12
C ILE A 3 -3.53 22.84 -4.51
N ILE A 4 -4.43 22.35 -3.66
CA ILE A 4 -5.46 23.14 -2.99
C ILE A 4 -5.32 22.91 -1.50
N GLU A 5 -5.27 24.02 -0.75
CA GLU A 5 -5.31 24.00 0.70
C GLU A 5 -6.77 23.91 1.18
N THR A 6 -7.02 23.06 2.18
CA THR A 6 -8.31 22.99 2.88
C THR A 6 -8.15 23.56 4.28
N GLN A 7 -9.18 24.23 4.78
CA GLN A 7 -9.20 24.74 6.15
C GLN A 7 -9.68 23.62 7.08
N ALA A 8 -8.85 23.21 8.04
CA ALA A 8 -9.15 22.12 8.98
C ALA A 8 -9.59 20.79 8.33
N GLY A 9 -9.18 20.53 7.07
CA GLY A 9 -9.58 19.34 6.34
C GLY A 9 -10.98 19.40 5.73
N ASP A 10 -11.66 20.55 5.74
CA ASP A 10 -12.99 20.70 5.15
C ASP A 10 -12.93 20.65 3.61
N VAL A 11 -13.33 19.51 3.06
CA VAL A 11 -13.47 19.26 1.61
C VAL A 11 -14.81 19.74 1.05
N SER A 12 -15.77 20.11 1.90
CA SER A 12 -17.10 20.57 1.50
C SER A 12 -17.16 22.07 1.24
N ALA A 13 -16.09 22.80 1.58
CA ALA A 13 -15.96 24.22 1.27
C ALA A 13 -16.07 24.48 -0.25
N TYR A 14 -16.52 25.69 -0.59
CA TYR A 14 -16.85 26.07 -1.98
C TYR A 14 -15.67 25.87 -2.95
N ILE A 15 -14.47 26.32 -2.58
CA ILE A 15 -13.28 26.21 -3.45
C ILE A 15 -12.87 24.74 -3.65
N PRO A 16 -12.63 23.92 -2.59
CA PRO A 16 -12.32 22.50 -2.75
C PRO A 16 -13.36 21.75 -3.59
N THR A 17 -14.64 21.95 -3.33
CA THR A 17 -15.73 21.28 -4.05
C THR A 17 -15.69 21.58 -5.55
N ASN A 18 -15.48 22.84 -5.93
CA ASN A 18 -15.38 23.24 -7.33
C ASN A 18 -14.16 22.64 -8.04
N VAL A 19 -13.02 22.53 -7.34
CA VAL A 19 -11.83 21.92 -7.96
C VAL A 19 -12.02 20.42 -8.10
N ILE A 20 -12.60 19.75 -7.10
CA ILE A 20 -12.92 18.33 -7.13
C ILE A 20 -13.88 18.00 -8.29
N SER A 21 -14.84 18.87 -8.60
CA SER A 21 -15.77 18.63 -9.71
C SER A 21 -15.06 18.67 -11.08
N ILE A 22 -14.01 19.48 -11.22
CA ILE A 22 -13.24 19.66 -12.47
C ILE A 22 -12.22 18.53 -12.68
N THR A 23 -11.55 18.06 -11.63
CA THR A 23 -10.44 17.10 -11.75
C THR A 23 -10.90 15.64 -11.87
N ASP A 24 -10.11 14.82 -12.58
CA ASP A 24 -10.33 13.37 -12.75
C ASP A 24 -9.93 12.51 -11.53
N GLY A 25 -9.99 13.09 -10.33
CA GLY A 25 -9.56 12.48 -9.09
C GLY A 25 -8.76 13.44 -8.21
N GLN A 26 -8.50 13.01 -7.00
CA GLN A 26 -7.83 13.80 -5.97
C GLN A 26 -7.00 12.90 -5.05
N ILE A 27 -5.90 13.46 -4.58
CA ILE A 27 -5.12 12.91 -3.47
C ILE A 27 -5.38 13.83 -2.28
N PHE A 28 -5.98 13.28 -1.22
CA PHE A 28 -6.25 14.01 0.00
C PHE A 28 -5.21 13.66 1.06
N LEU A 29 -4.57 14.68 1.62
CA LEU A 29 -3.55 14.54 2.64
C LEU A 29 -4.10 14.98 4.00
N GLU A 30 -3.90 14.17 5.03
CA GLU A 30 -4.43 14.44 6.37
C GLU A 30 -3.34 14.72 7.41
N THR A 31 -3.56 15.78 8.19
CA THR A 31 -2.67 16.17 9.29
C THR A 31 -2.54 15.07 10.35
N ASN A 32 -3.64 14.37 10.67
CA ASN A 32 -3.62 13.30 11.68
C ASN A 32 -2.74 12.11 11.25
N LEU A 33 -2.78 11.74 9.97
CA LEU A 33 -1.92 10.69 9.41
C LEU A 33 -0.44 11.13 9.40
N PHE A 34 -0.19 12.39 9.04
CA PHE A 34 1.15 12.94 9.07
C PHE A 34 1.75 12.93 10.49
N ASN A 35 0.95 13.30 11.48
CA ASN A 35 1.35 13.36 12.89
C ASN A 35 1.54 11.97 13.51
N SER A 36 0.82 10.95 13.03
CA SER A 36 1.03 9.55 13.45
C SER A 36 2.20 8.86 12.73
N GLY A 37 2.96 9.59 11.91
CA GLY A 37 4.16 9.10 11.23
C GLY A 37 3.89 8.39 9.91
N ILE A 38 2.67 8.48 9.35
CA ILE A 38 2.35 7.96 8.02
C ILE A 38 2.72 9.01 6.98
N ARG A 39 3.76 8.73 6.20
CA ARG A 39 4.31 9.62 5.18
C ARG A 39 4.59 8.80 3.92
N PRO A 40 3.94 9.10 2.78
CA PRO A 40 3.01 10.21 2.54
C PRO A 40 1.66 10.02 3.26
N ALA A 41 1.08 11.13 3.73
CA ALA A 41 -0.11 11.14 4.60
C ALA A 41 -1.45 11.01 3.82
N ILE A 42 -1.52 10.05 2.89
CA ILE A 42 -2.65 9.90 1.97
C ILE A 42 -3.84 9.25 2.68
N ASN A 43 -4.99 9.93 2.71
CA ASN A 43 -6.23 9.30 3.12
C ASN A 43 -6.81 8.48 1.94
N VAL A 44 -6.77 7.15 2.06
CA VAL A 44 -7.21 6.22 1.02
C VAL A 44 -8.73 6.22 0.79
N GLY A 45 -9.52 6.55 1.82
CA GLY A 45 -10.99 6.61 1.74
C GLY A 45 -11.50 7.82 0.98
N ILE A 46 -10.86 8.99 1.17
CA ILE A 46 -11.25 10.26 0.53
C ILE A 46 -10.56 10.44 -0.83
N SER A 47 -9.35 9.89 -1.00
CA SER A 47 -8.62 9.97 -2.26
C SER A 47 -9.24 9.08 -3.34
N VAL A 48 -9.39 9.61 -4.55
CA VAL A 48 -10.04 8.92 -5.67
C VAL A 48 -9.26 9.15 -6.95
N SER A 49 -9.26 8.16 -7.84
CA SER A 49 -8.86 8.31 -9.23
C SER A 49 -10.06 7.92 -10.09
N ARG A 50 -10.55 8.82 -10.94
CA ARG A 50 -11.65 8.55 -11.89
C ARG A 50 -11.16 7.74 -13.10
N VAL A 51 -9.87 7.81 -13.41
CA VAL A 51 -9.23 6.98 -14.45
C VAL A 51 -9.04 5.53 -13.99
N GLY A 52 -8.87 5.33 -12.68
CA GLY A 52 -8.74 4.01 -12.07
C GLY A 52 -7.54 3.21 -12.58
N GLY A 53 -7.70 1.89 -12.67
CA GLY A 53 -6.64 0.97 -13.10
C GLY A 53 -6.24 1.07 -14.58
N SER A 54 -6.91 1.91 -15.37
CA SER A 54 -6.56 2.11 -16.79
C SER A 54 -5.23 2.87 -16.96
N ALA A 55 -4.84 3.67 -15.97
CA ALA A 55 -3.54 4.36 -15.96
C ALA A 55 -2.39 3.47 -15.43
N GLN A 56 -2.67 2.24 -14.99
CA GLN A 56 -1.68 1.35 -14.40
C GLN A 56 -1.15 0.36 -15.42
N ILE A 57 0.13 0.00 -15.31
CA ILE A 57 0.67 -1.15 -16.04
C ILE A 57 0.00 -2.45 -15.58
N LYS A 58 -0.12 -3.42 -16.50
CA LYS A 58 -0.87 -4.67 -16.25
C LYS A 58 -0.48 -5.37 -14.93
N PRO A 59 0.82 -5.50 -14.57
CA PRO A 59 1.20 -6.15 -13.31
C PRO A 59 0.69 -5.40 -12.09
N MET A 60 0.85 -4.08 -12.05
CA MET A 60 0.36 -3.23 -10.95
C MET A 60 -1.16 -3.35 -10.81
N LYS A 61 -1.90 -3.30 -11.92
CA LYS A 61 -3.36 -3.45 -11.92
C LYS A 61 -3.81 -4.80 -11.35
N LYS A 62 -3.15 -5.90 -11.75
CA LYS A 62 -3.48 -7.27 -11.28
C LYS A 62 -3.16 -7.43 -9.80
N ILE A 63 -2.04 -6.87 -9.34
CA ILE A 63 -1.52 -7.09 -7.98
C ILE A 63 -2.15 -6.15 -6.94
N ALA A 64 -2.34 -4.87 -7.27
CA ALA A 64 -2.87 -3.86 -6.35
C ALA A 64 -4.40 -3.74 -6.37
N GLY A 65 -5.10 -4.56 -7.16
CA GLY A 65 -6.54 -4.40 -7.43
C GLY A 65 -7.43 -4.35 -6.18
N THR A 66 -7.10 -5.11 -5.13
CA THR A 66 -7.85 -5.11 -3.86
C THR A 66 -7.27 -4.17 -2.81
N LEU A 67 -6.03 -3.67 -2.99
CA LEU A 67 -5.29 -2.96 -1.95
C LEU A 67 -6.05 -1.75 -1.40
N LYS A 68 -6.69 -0.97 -2.29
CA LYS A 68 -7.49 0.19 -1.89
C LYS A 68 -8.65 -0.20 -0.98
N LEU A 69 -9.36 -1.27 -1.33
CA LEU A 69 -10.51 -1.76 -0.57
C LEU A 69 -10.06 -2.34 0.77
N ASP A 70 -8.98 -3.13 0.76
CA ASP A 70 -8.37 -3.69 1.97
C ASP A 70 -7.99 -2.58 2.96
N GLN A 71 -7.41 -1.48 2.47
CA GLN A 71 -7.01 -0.35 3.30
C GLN A 71 -8.18 0.51 3.78
N ALA A 72 -9.22 0.66 2.96
CA ALA A 72 -10.45 1.34 3.38
C ALA A 72 -11.13 0.57 4.52
N GLN A 73 -11.26 -0.75 4.37
CA GLN A 73 -11.83 -1.63 5.38
C GLN A 73 -10.98 -1.64 6.67
N TYR A 74 -9.66 -1.68 6.54
CA TYR A 74 -8.75 -1.56 7.67
C TYR A 74 -9.00 -0.29 8.48
N ARG A 75 -9.12 0.87 7.82
CA ARG A 75 -9.37 2.17 8.48
C ARG A 75 -10.71 2.21 9.20
N GLU A 76 -11.74 1.66 8.57
CA GLU A 76 -13.07 1.57 9.17
C GLU A 76 -12.99 0.73 10.46
N LEU A 77 -12.42 -0.47 10.39
CA LEU A 77 -12.27 -1.37 11.54
C LEU A 77 -11.36 -0.81 12.64
N GLU A 78 -10.27 -0.12 12.28
CA GLU A 78 -9.35 0.55 13.22
C GLU A 78 -10.09 1.61 14.06
N SER A 79 -11.08 2.28 13.47
CA SER A 79 -11.91 3.26 14.17
C SER A 79 -12.88 2.60 15.17
N PHE A 80 -13.48 1.46 14.81
CA PHE A 80 -14.38 0.69 15.68
C PHE A 80 -13.65 0.03 16.85
N LEU A 81 -12.40 -0.39 16.62
CA LEU A 81 -11.54 -0.99 17.63
C LEU A 81 -11.34 -0.11 18.87
N LYS A 82 -11.44 1.22 18.72
CA LYS A 82 -11.32 2.16 19.84
C LYS A 82 -12.48 2.07 20.84
N PHE A 83 -13.55 1.34 20.49
CA PHE A 83 -14.81 1.31 21.25
C PHE A 83 -15.24 -0.09 21.71
N GLY A 84 -14.56 -1.18 21.33
CA GLY A 84 -14.98 -2.56 21.62
C GLY A 84 -13.83 -3.47 22.06
N SER A 85 -14.12 -4.42 22.96
CA SER A 85 -13.10 -5.20 23.67
C SER A 85 -12.88 -6.63 23.16
N ASP A 86 -13.62 -7.13 22.17
CA ASP A 86 -13.38 -8.46 21.59
C ASP A 86 -13.48 -8.41 20.07
N LEU A 87 -12.42 -8.88 19.41
CA LEU A 87 -12.36 -9.06 17.97
C LEU A 87 -12.43 -10.55 17.64
N ASP A 88 -13.30 -10.91 16.70
CA ASP A 88 -13.26 -12.22 16.08
C ASP A 88 -11.99 -12.38 15.23
N ALA A 89 -11.64 -13.63 14.92
CA ALA A 89 -10.41 -13.96 14.20
C ALA A 89 -10.35 -13.32 12.80
N ALA A 90 -11.49 -13.13 12.12
CA ALA A 90 -11.50 -12.54 10.78
C ALA A 90 -11.21 -11.04 10.85
N THR A 91 -11.81 -10.31 11.79
CA THR A 91 -11.53 -8.88 12.00
C THR A 91 -10.07 -8.66 12.40
N LYS A 92 -9.53 -9.50 13.29
CA LYS A 92 -8.12 -9.45 13.66
C LYS A 92 -7.20 -9.65 12.45
N ALA A 93 -7.49 -10.61 11.57
CA ALA A 93 -6.70 -10.85 10.36
C ALA A 93 -6.70 -9.65 9.40
N VAL A 94 -7.84 -8.96 9.24
CA VAL A 94 -7.93 -7.74 8.41
C VAL A 94 -7.10 -6.62 9.01
N LEU A 95 -7.16 -6.43 10.33
CA LEU A 95 -6.38 -5.42 11.04
C LEU A 95 -4.88 -5.68 10.96
N ASP A 96 -4.48 -6.92 11.19
CA ASP A 96 -3.09 -7.38 11.11
C ASP A 96 -2.52 -7.24 9.69
N LYS A 97 -3.32 -7.53 8.66
CA LYS A 97 -2.95 -7.31 7.26
C LYS A 97 -2.85 -5.82 6.93
N GLY A 98 -3.84 -5.05 7.33
CA GLY A 98 -3.92 -3.61 7.07
C GLY A 98 -2.77 -2.83 7.71
N ALA A 99 -2.43 -3.12 8.97
CA ALA A 99 -1.32 -2.50 9.68
C ALA A 99 0.02 -2.69 8.96
N ARG A 100 0.32 -3.90 8.48
CA ARG A 100 1.54 -4.16 7.69
C ARG A 100 1.51 -3.48 6.34
N ASN A 101 0.35 -3.48 5.69
CA ASN A 101 0.18 -2.79 4.43
C ASN A 101 0.30 -1.26 4.59
N VAL A 102 0.02 -0.68 5.76
CA VAL A 102 0.31 0.73 6.03
C VAL A 102 1.81 0.97 6.11
N GLU A 103 2.57 0.07 6.73
CA GLU A 103 4.04 0.22 6.83
C GLU A 103 4.72 0.18 5.46
N ILE A 104 4.37 -0.77 4.56
CA ILE A 104 4.98 -0.83 3.21
C ILE A 104 4.63 0.37 2.33
N LEU A 105 3.55 1.10 2.66
CA LEU A 105 3.12 2.29 1.92
C LEU A 105 3.81 3.57 2.44
N LYS A 106 4.57 3.48 3.53
CA LYS A 106 5.39 4.59 3.99
C LYS A 106 6.64 4.69 3.12
N GLN A 107 6.97 5.91 2.74
CA GLN A 107 8.10 6.20 1.87
C GLN A 107 8.79 7.50 2.29
N PRO A 108 10.11 7.48 2.56
CA PRO A 108 10.87 8.68 2.82
C PRO A 108 10.84 9.66 1.64
N GLN A 109 11.00 10.95 1.97
CA GLN A 109 11.11 12.00 0.96
C GLN A 109 12.37 11.81 0.12
N TYR A 110 12.27 12.09 -1.18
CA TYR A 110 13.38 11.98 -2.15
C TYR A 110 13.91 10.58 -2.43
N THR A 111 13.18 9.54 -2.00
CA THR A 111 13.55 8.13 -2.26
C THR A 111 12.51 7.46 -3.15
N PRO A 112 12.34 7.85 -4.43
CA PRO A 112 11.37 7.22 -5.32
C PRO A 112 11.71 5.74 -5.54
N MET A 113 10.71 4.86 -5.40
CA MET A 113 10.83 3.43 -5.66
C MET A 113 10.52 3.10 -7.12
N LYS A 114 11.27 2.19 -7.74
CA LYS A 114 10.99 1.72 -9.10
C LYS A 114 9.67 0.94 -9.15
N VAL A 115 9.01 0.93 -10.31
CA VAL A 115 7.66 0.34 -10.43
C VAL A 115 7.69 -1.18 -10.17
N GLU A 116 8.72 -1.87 -10.65
CA GLU A 116 8.94 -3.29 -10.41
C GLU A 116 9.09 -3.63 -8.92
N HIS A 117 9.78 -2.79 -8.15
CA HIS A 117 9.92 -2.92 -6.70
C HIS A 117 8.59 -2.66 -5.99
N GLN A 118 7.86 -1.61 -6.40
CA GLN A 118 6.53 -1.32 -5.86
C GLN A 118 5.59 -2.52 -6.07
N ILE A 119 5.60 -3.11 -7.27
CA ILE A 119 4.78 -4.28 -7.58
C ILE A 119 5.14 -5.46 -6.66
N ALA A 120 6.44 -5.74 -6.49
CA ALA A 120 6.90 -6.87 -5.70
C ALA A 120 6.50 -6.75 -4.22
N ILE A 121 6.68 -5.58 -3.60
CA ILE A 121 6.31 -5.39 -2.19
C ILE A 121 4.79 -5.35 -1.99
N ILE A 122 4.04 -4.74 -2.91
CA ILE A 122 2.57 -4.72 -2.86
C ILE A 122 2.03 -6.14 -3.00
N PHE A 123 2.64 -6.99 -3.84
CA PHE A 123 2.27 -8.41 -3.96
C PHE A 123 2.33 -9.14 -2.61
N CYS A 124 3.39 -8.92 -1.83
CA CYS A 124 3.52 -9.50 -0.49
C CYS A 124 2.39 -9.04 0.44
N GLY A 125 2.02 -7.76 0.37
CA GLY A 125 0.94 -7.17 1.16
C GLY A 125 -0.46 -7.65 0.77
N THR A 126 -0.75 -7.74 -0.53
CA THR A 126 -2.08 -8.16 -0.99
C THR A 126 -2.32 -9.65 -0.81
N LYS A 127 -1.28 -10.47 -0.96
CA LYS A 127 -1.32 -11.92 -0.69
C LYS A 127 -1.24 -12.28 0.81
N GLY A 128 -0.92 -11.32 1.68
CA GLY A 128 -0.82 -11.56 3.11
C GLY A 128 0.41 -12.40 3.52
N LEU A 129 1.46 -12.40 2.69
CA LEU A 129 2.66 -13.21 2.96
C LEU A 129 3.40 -12.76 4.22
N MET A 130 3.30 -11.46 4.55
CA MET A 130 3.98 -10.87 5.71
C MET A 130 3.26 -11.11 7.04
N GLN A 131 2.24 -11.97 7.11
CA GLN A 131 1.42 -12.15 8.32
C GLN A 131 2.23 -12.55 9.57
N LYS A 132 3.37 -13.21 9.40
CA LYS A 132 4.24 -13.61 10.52
C LYS A 132 5.32 -12.58 10.86
N VAL A 133 5.52 -11.57 10.01
CA VAL A 133 6.50 -10.50 10.24
C VAL A 133 5.91 -9.49 11.23
N PRO A 134 6.59 -9.16 12.34
CA PRO A 134 6.18 -8.09 13.24
C PRO A 134 6.10 -6.76 12.51
N VAL A 135 5.09 -5.94 12.83
CA VAL A 135 4.86 -4.62 12.18
C VAL A 135 6.12 -3.74 12.21
N LYS A 136 6.87 -3.78 13.32
CA LYS A 136 8.10 -2.99 13.50
C LYS A 136 9.24 -3.36 12.54
N SER A 137 9.23 -4.58 12.01
CA SER A 137 10.27 -5.13 11.15
C SER A 137 9.87 -5.16 9.67
N ILE A 138 8.71 -4.58 9.31
CA ILE A 138 8.22 -4.58 7.93
C ILE A 138 9.14 -3.77 7.01
N ILE A 139 9.68 -2.65 7.49
CA ILE A 139 10.59 -1.82 6.69
C ILE A 139 11.90 -2.57 6.43
N ASP A 140 12.47 -3.20 7.48
CA ASP A 140 13.68 -4.03 7.34
C ASP A 140 13.45 -5.19 6.38
N PHE A 141 12.32 -5.89 6.51
CA PHE A 141 11.91 -6.97 5.60
C PHE A 141 11.79 -6.45 4.15
N GLN A 142 11.16 -5.29 3.95
CA GLN A 142 11.00 -4.70 2.63
C GLN A 142 12.37 -4.42 2.00
N GLU A 143 13.30 -3.83 2.74
CA GLU A 143 14.64 -3.54 2.23
C GLU A 143 15.41 -4.81 1.88
N GLU A 144 15.41 -5.82 2.76
CA GLU A 144 16.08 -7.09 2.48
C GLU A 144 15.43 -7.83 1.30
N PHE A 145 14.10 -7.86 1.23
CA PHE A 145 13.37 -8.49 0.15
C PHE A 145 13.65 -7.84 -1.21
N LEU A 146 13.60 -6.52 -1.29
CA LEU A 146 13.91 -5.80 -2.53
C LEU A 146 15.37 -5.99 -2.94
N HIS A 147 16.30 -5.98 -1.97
CA HIS A 147 17.70 -6.24 -2.23
C HIS A 147 17.95 -7.67 -2.74
N HIS A 148 17.30 -8.66 -2.14
CA HIS A 148 17.36 -10.05 -2.58
C HIS A 148 16.84 -10.21 -4.02
N LEU A 149 15.74 -9.53 -4.37
CA LEU A 149 15.23 -9.54 -5.74
C LEU A 149 16.21 -8.89 -6.73
N ASP A 150 16.87 -7.79 -6.35
CA ASP A 150 17.88 -7.14 -7.20
C ASP A 150 19.11 -8.04 -7.44
N LEU A 151 19.50 -8.85 -6.46
CA LEU A 151 20.65 -9.74 -6.56
C LEU A 151 20.36 -11.04 -7.34
N TYR A 152 19.23 -11.69 -7.04
CA TYR A 152 18.96 -13.05 -7.51
C TYR A 152 17.86 -13.15 -8.55
N HIS A 153 17.00 -12.13 -8.66
CA HIS A 153 15.79 -12.15 -9.50
C HIS A 153 15.70 -10.93 -10.44
N LYS A 154 16.84 -10.45 -10.95
CA LYS A 154 16.89 -9.26 -11.81
C LYS A 154 16.04 -9.40 -13.08
N GLU A 155 16.05 -10.56 -13.73
CA GLU A 155 15.24 -10.79 -14.93
C GLU A 155 13.73 -10.72 -14.66
N LEU A 156 13.30 -11.20 -13.48
CA LEU A 156 11.91 -11.11 -13.02
C LEU A 156 11.50 -9.64 -12.87
N LEU A 157 12.33 -8.83 -12.20
CA LEU A 157 12.10 -7.40 -12.03
C LEU A 157 12.02 -6.65 -13.36
N GLU A 158 12.91 -6.95 -14.32
CA GLU A 158 12.87 -6.34 -15.65
C GLU A 158 11.59 -6.69 -16.42
N LYS A 159 11.13 -7.94 -16.35
CA LYS A 159 9.87 -8.38 -16.98
C LYS A 159 8.66 -7.69 -16.34
N LEU A 160 8.65 -7.52 -15.02
CA LEU A 160 7.62 -6.77 -14.30
C LEU A 160 7.57 -5.30 -14.75
N GLY A 161 8.73 -4.63 -14.83
CA GLY A 161 8.82 -3.25 -15.28
C GLY A 161 8.34 -3.05 -16.72
N LYS A 162 8.54 -4.05 -17.59
CA LYS A 162 8.03 -4.07 -18.99
C LYS A 162 6.52 -4.38 -19.09
N GLY A 163 5.85 -4.69 -17.99
CA GLY A 163 4.41 -4.93 -17.96
C GLY A 163 3.99 -6.38 -18.17
N THR A 164 4.91 -7.33 -18.06
CA THR A 164 4.61 -8.77 -18.13
C THR A 164 4.38 -9.32 -16.73
N LEU A 165 3.35 -10.16 -16.57
CA LEU A 165 3.08 -10.88 -15.32
C LEU A 165 2.48 -12.24 -15.65
N THR A 166 3.23 -13.31 -15.41
CA THR A 166 2.77 -14.69 -15.52
C THR A 166 2.56 -15.31 -14.14
N ASP A 167 1.89 -16.45 -14.08
CA ASP A 167 1.65 -17.14 -12.81
C ASP A 167 2.96 -17.74 -12.24
N GLU A 168 3.89 -18.14 -13.11
CA GLU A 168 5.25 -18.56 -12.72
C GLU A 168 6.01 -17.43 -12.02
N MET A 169 5.94 -16.21 -12.55
CA MET A 169 6.55 -15.03 -11.94
C MET A 169 5.97 -14.73 -10.55
N MET A 170 4.66 -14.92 -10.36
CA MET A 170 4.02 -14.76 -9.05
C MET A 170 4.48 -15.84 -8.06
N ALA A 171 4.62 -17.08 -8.51
CA ALA A 171 5.15 -18.17 -7.68
C ALA A 171 6.61 -17.92 -7.28
N GLU A 172 7.41 -17.34 -8.19
CA GLU A 172 8.79 -16.95 -7.92
C GLU A 172 8.88 -15.83 -6.87
N LEU A 173 8.04 -14.78 -6.99
CA LEU A 173 7.93 -13.73 -5.97
C LEU A 173 7.51 -14.28 -4.61
N GLU A 174 6.53 -15.18 -4.60
CA GLU A 174 6.04 -15.82 -3.37
C GLU A 174 7.13 -16.67 -2.71
N LYS A 175 7.91 -17.40 -3.50
CA LYS A 175 9.04 -18.19 -3.00
C LYS A 175 10.12 -17.28 -2.42
N ALA A 176 10.54 -16.24 -3.14
CA ALA A 176 11.54 -15.29 -2.66
C ALA A 176 11.12 -14.62 -1.34
N ALA A 177 9.84 -14.27 -1.19
CA ALA A 177 9.33 -13.73 0.06
C ALA A 177 9.38 -14.77 1.20
N LYS A 178 8.94 -16.01 0.93
CA LYS A 178 8.97 -17.12 1.91
C LYS A 178 10.36 -17.52 2.35
N ASP A 179 11.39 -17.31 1.53
CA ASP A 179 12.77 -17.60 1.90
C ASP A 179 13.33 -16.58 2.92
N ILE A 180 12.77 -15.36 2.95
CA ILE A 180 13.22 -14.26 3.83
C ILE A 180 12.36 -14.13 5.08
N ILE A 181 11.04 -14.35 4.98
CA ILE A 181 10.10 -14.25 6.12
C ILE A 181 10.60 -14.96 7.39
N PRO A 182 11.14 -16.21 7.33
CA PRO A 182 11.62 -16.92 8.52
C PRO A 182 12.66 -16.18 9.35
N LYS A 183 13.44 -15.27 8.76
CA LYS A 183 14.42 -14.44 9.49
C LYS A 183 13.77 -13.39 10.39
N TYR A 184 12.53 -13.03 10.07
CA TYR A 184 11.74 -12.02 10.76
C TYR A 184 10.55 -12.62 11.51
N GLU A 185 10.37 -13.94 11.51
CA GLU A 185 9.36 -14.60 12.33
C GLU A 185 9.73 -14.40 13.82
N ALA A 186 8.74 -13.96 14.60
CA ALA A 186 8.85 -13.83 16.06
C ALA A 186 8.39 -15.12 16.77
#